data_AF-A0A8J8GAW2-F1
#
_entry.id   AF-A0A8J8GAW2-F1
#
_cell.length_a   1.000
_cell.length_b   1.000
_cell.length_c   1.000
_cell.angle_alpha   90.00
_cell.angle_beta   90.00
_cell.angle_gamma   90.00
#
_symmetry.space_group_name_H-M   'P 1'
#
loop_
_entity.id
_entity.type
_entity.pdbx_description
1 polymer ?
#
loop_
_entity_poly.entity_id
_entity_poly.type
_entity_poly.pdbx_seq_one_letter_code
_entity_poly.pdbx_strand_id
1 'polypeptide(L)'
;MDIVVRRGDTYWYYSQLFQLPLRLILDSNPTIPANQLRVGQIVKIPGFVTTNYQIKAGDTLWAIARSRNLPIDSLLLVNPNINPQQLRIGQTIKVPLRIIWRVVDGKRNYDYNLMMDHLTRLKSIYPFVRIPSIGNSVLGKAIPEVNIGMGGKKVHFNGSFHANEWITTPVIMTFLNDYLLALTNQTPIRGLNMYPFYEQVALSIVPMVNPDGVDLVLNGPPNVEPWRNRVVAINKGSRNFSGWKANIRGVDLNNQFPARWEIEAARKVKEPSPRDYPGERPLSEPEAIAMAQLTRRKDFNRVLAFHTQGKVIYWGFENLEPKESETLANEFARVSGYEPIRTVDSYAGYKDWFIQEWRRPGFTIELGRGVNPLPVAQFDEIYQEALGIFLASLYM
;
A
#
# COMPACT_ATOMS: atom_id res chain seq x y z
N MET A 1 -18.29 -7.16 -2.73
CA MET A 1 -19.46 -7.88 -3.27
C MET A 1 -20.59 -6.91 -3.51
N ASP A 2 -21.34 -7.07 -4.58
CA ASP A 2 -22.50 -6.21 -4.90
C ASP A 2 -23.80 -6.88 -4.45
N ILE A 3 -24.66 -6.12 -3.77
CA ILE A 3 -26.01 -6.53 -3.36
C ILE A 3 -27.04 -5.56 -3.91
N VAL A 4 -28.29 -6.03 -4.08
CA VAL A 4 -29.40 -5.20 -4.56
C VAL A 4 -30.28 -4.77 -3.40
N VAL A 5 -30.49 -3.47 -3.26
CA VAL A 5 -31.33 -2.87 -2.22
C VAL A 5 -32.79 -3.27 -2.38
N ARG A 6 -33.39 -3.78 -1.31
CA ARG A 6 -34.81 -4.13 -1.22
C ARG A 6 -35.58 -3.10 -0.42
N ARG A 7 -36.92 -3.20 -0.44
CA ARG A 7 -37.79 -2.34 0.36
C ARG A 7 -37.55 -2.59 1.85
N GLY A 8 -37.24 -1.53 2.59
CA GLY A 8 -37.00 -1.58 4.04
C GLY A 8 -35.54 -1.80 4.44
N ASP A 9 -34.65 -2.07 3.48
CA ASP A 9 -33.23 -2.21 3.76
C ASP A 9 -32.61 -0.89 4.27
N THR A 10 -31.65 -1.02 5.18
CA THR A 10 -30.87 0.11 5.71
C THR A 10 -29.39 -0.25 5.75
N TYR A 11 -28.51 0.75 5.79
CA TYR A 11 -27.08 0.50 5.99
C TYR A 11 -26.80 -0.21 7.32
N TRP A 12 -27.55 0.12 8.37
CA TRP A 12 -27.46 -0.54 9.67
C TRP A 12 -27.81 -2.03 9.55
N TYR A 13 -28.89 -2.35 8.84
CA TYR A 13 -29.26 -3.74 8.56
C TYR A 13 -28.12 -4.52 7.89
N TYR A 14 -27.49 -3.95 6.86
CA TYR A 14 -26.33 -4.59 6.20
C TYR A 14 -25.12 -4.73 7.13
N SER A 15 -24.84 -3.72 7.96
CA SER A 15 -23.78 -3.79 8.97
C SER A 15 -23.97 -4.97 9.93
N GLN A 16 -25.19 -5.16 10.44
CA GLN A 16 -25.52 -6.29 11.32
C GLN A 16 -25.47 -7.63 10.58
N LEU A 17 -26.05 -7.70 9.38
CA LEU A 17 -26.11 -8.92 8.58
C LEU A 17 -24.72 -9.46 8.22
N PHE A 18 -23.81 -8.56 7.83
CA PHE A 18 -22.44 -8.92 7.43
C PHE A 18 -21.42 -8.81 8.57
N GLN A 19 -21.83 -8.39 9.77
CA GLN A 19 -20.96 -8.17 10.92
C GLN A 19 -19.76 -7.27 10.56
N LEU A 20 -20.06 -6.14 9.94
CA LEU A 20 -19.08 -5.14 9.52
C LEU A 20 -19.35 -3.81 10.21
N PRO A 21 -18.32 -3.06 10.62
CA PRO A 21 -18.50 -1.68 11.04
C PRO A 21 -19.24 -0.87 9.96
N LEU A 22 -20.28 -0.16 10.37
CA LEU A 22 -21.15 0.61 9.47
C LEU A 22 -20.36 1.55 8.56
N ARG A 23 -19.32 2.20 9.11
CA ARG A 23 -18.50 3.15 8.37
C ARG A 23 -17.80 2.52 7.16
N LEU A 24 -17.32 1.28 7.26
CA LEU A 24 -16.67 0.60 6.13
C LEU A 24 -17.65 0.37 4.96
N ILE A 25 -18.92 0.10 5.26
CA ILE A 25 -19.96 -0.05 4.23
C ILE A 25 -20.26 1.31 3.60
N LEU A 26 -20.42 2.37 4.39
CA LEU A 26 -20.66 3.72 3.87
C LEU A 26 -19.50 4.20 2.98
N ASP A 27 -18.26 4.02 3.43
CA ASP A 27 -17.07 4.45 2.69
C ASP A 27 -16.84 3.62 1.42
N SER A 28 -17.38 2.39 1.36
CA SER A 28 -17.44 1.57 0.14
C SER A 28 -18.46 2.08 -0.88
N ASN A 29 -19.39 2.95 -0.46
CA ASN A 29 -20.51 3.47 -1.25
C ASN A 29 -20.61 5.01 -1.21
N PRO A 30 -19.54 5.75 -1.51
CA PRO A 30 -19.45 7.19 -1.24
C PRO A 30 -20.35 8.06 -2.12
N THR A 31 -20.90 7.50 -3.20
CA THR A 31 -21.85 8.19 -4.08
C THR A 31 -23.31 7.99 -3.65
N ILE A 32 -23.56 7.17 -2.62
CA ILE A 32 -24.90 6.91 -2.09
C ILE A 32 -25.07 7.68 -0.77
N PRO A 33 -26.09 8.54 -0.64
CA PRO A 33 -26.33 9.26 0.60
C PRO A 33 -26.56 8.30 1.78
N ALA A 34 -25.95 8.60 2.93
CA ALA A 34 -26.01 7.75 4.13
C ALA A 34 -27.43 7.61 4.73
N ASN A 35 -28.35 8.52 4.39
CA ASN A 35 -29.73 8.53 4.86
C ASN A 35 -30.73 8.01 3.81
N GLN A 36 -30.29 7.64 2.60
CA GLN A 36 -31.19 7.31 1.50
C GLN A 36 -30.68 6.13 0.67
N LEU A 37 -31.26 4.95 0.92
CA LEU A 37 -31.15 3.80 0.03
C LEU A 37 -32.37 3.73 -0.89
N ARG A 38 -32.13 3.56 -2.19
CA ARG A 38 -33.21 3.41 -3.18
C ARG A 38 -33.37 1.94 -3.55
N VAL A 39 -34.60 1.44 -3.59
CA VAL A 39 -34.89 0.07 -4.04
C VAL A 39 -34.31 -0.15 -5.44
N GLY A 40 -33.67 -1.30 -5.65
CA GLY A 40 -32.99 -1.65 -6.90
C GLY A 40 -31.58 -1.08 -7.05
N GLN A 41 -31.13 -0.20 -6.15
CA GLN A 41 -29.77 0.32 -6.14
C GLN A 41 -28.76 -0.77 -5.76
N ILE A 42 -27.55 -0.70 -6.32
CA ILE A 42 -26.46 -1.60 -5.96
C ILE A 42 -25.67 -1.00 -4.79
N VAL A 43 -25.46 -1.80 -3.75
CA VAL A 43 -24.60 -1.48 -2.61
C VAL A 43 -23.42 -2.44 -2.59
N LYS A 44 -22.23 -1.91 -2.32
CA LYS A 44 -20.98 -2.66 -2.20
C LYS A 44 -20.74 -3.05 -0.74
N ILE A 45 -20.59 -4.33 -0.49
CA ILE A 45 -20.20 -4.91 0.80
C ILE A 45 -18.71 -5.26 0.76
N PRO A 46 -17.86 -4.61 1.58
CA PRO A 46 -16.42 -4.89 1.61
C PRO A 46 -16.10 -6.19 2.35
N GLY A 47 -14.97 -6.83 2.01
CA GLY A 47 -14.51 -8.08 2.63
C GLY A 47 -15.25 -9.33 2.15
N PHE A 48 -16.15 -9.19 1.17
CA PHE A 48 -16.90 -10.30 0.58
C PHE A 48 -16.77 -10.30 -0.94
N VAL A 49 -16.72 -11.50 -1.50
CA VAL A 49 -16.87 -11.77 -2.95
C VAL A 49 -18.06 -12.70 -3.17
N THR A 50 -18.50 -12.86 -4.42
CA THR A 50 -19.52 -13.84 -4.79
C THR A 50 -18.89 -15.00 -5.53
N THR A 51 -19.26 -16.23 -5.16
CA THR A 51 -18.93 -17.43 -5.92
C THR A 51 -20.18 -18.04 -6.54
N ASN A 52 -20.02 -18.71 -7.67
CA ASN A 52 -21.11 -19.44 -8.30
C ASN A 52 -21.25 -20.82 -7.63
N TYR A 53 -22.48 -21.23 -7.36
CA TYR A 53 -22.81 -22.53 -6.81
C TYR A 53 -23.94 -23.15 -7.63
N GLN A 54 -23.74 -24.39 -8.09
CA GLN A 54 -24.78 -25.15 -8.77
C GLN A 54 -25.61 -25.93 -7.75
N ILE A 55 -26.92 -25.71 -7.78
CA ILE A 55 -27.90 -26.41 -6.94
C ILE A 55 -27.86 -27.91 -7.24
N LYS A 56 -27.76 -28.71 -6.18
CA LYS A 56 -27.79 -30.16 -6.19
C LYS A 56 -29.14 -30.68 -5.67
N ALA A 57 -29.40 -31.96 -5.90
CA ALA A 57 -30.59 -32.63 -5.37
C ALA A 57 -30.60 -32.54 -3.83
N GLY A 58 -31.72 -32.10 -3.26
CA GLY A 58 -31.90 -31.94 -1.81
C GLY A 58 -31.38 -30.61 -1.23
N ASP A 59 -30.77 -29.74 -2.04
CA ASP A 59 -30.35 -28.43 -1.57
C ASP A 59 -31.54 -27.54 -1.21
N THR A 60 -31.37 -26.78 -0.12
CA THR A 60 -32.20 -25.64 0.22
C THR A 60 -31.29 -24.43 0.45
N LEU A 61 -31.80 -23.21 0.23
CA LEU A 61 -31.00 -22.01 0.55
C LEU A 61 -30.59 -21.97 2.01
N TRP A 62 -31.43 -22.50 2.91
CA TRP A 62 -31.11 -22.60 4.33
C TRP A 62 -29.93 -23.55 4.59
N ALA A 63 -29.94 -24.75 4.00
CA ALA A 63 -28.84 -25.71 4.16
C ALA A 63 -27.53 -25.15 3.58
N ILE A 64 -27.60 -24.48 2.43
CA ILE A 64 -26.44 -23.83 1.80
C ILE A 64 -25.91 -22.71 2.71
N ALA A 65 -26.78 -21.83 3.22
CA ALA A 65 -26.39 -20.74 4.11
C ALA A 65 -25.72 -21.27 5.40
N ARG A 66 -26.36 -22.27 6.03
CA ARG A 66 -25.86 -22.91 7.25
C ARG A 66 -24.50 -23.56 7.05
N SER A 67 -24.28 -24.29 5.95
CA SER A 67 -23.00 -24.93 5.65
C SER A 67 -21.84 -23.94 5.47
N ARG A 68 -22.14 -22.67 5.16
CA ARG A 68 -21.16 -21.59 4.99
C ARG A 68 -21.13 -20.60 6.15
N ASN A 69 -21.85 -20.86 7.23
CA ASN A 69 -22.00 -19.95 8.37
C ASN A 69 -22.46 -18.54 7.94
N LEU A 70 -23.43 -18.49 7.02
CA LEU A 70 -24.01 -17.25 6.49
C LEU A 70 -25.47 -17.13 6.93
N PRO A 71 -25.95 -15.90 7.21
CA PRO A 71 -27.39 -15.65 7.29
C PRO A 71 -28.05 -15.96 5.95
N ILE A 72 -29.22 -16.60 5.95
CA ILE A 72 -29.96 -16.91 4.72
C ILE A 72 -30.24 -15.67 3.87
N ASP A 73 -30.52 -14.53 4.51
CA ASP A 73 -30.84 -13.31 3.78
C ASP A 73 -29.65 -12.77 2.95
N SER A 74 -28.41 -13.07 3.36
CA SER A 74 -27.24 -12.73 2.57
C SER A 74 -27.22 -13.43 1.20
N LEU A 75 -27.79 -14.65 1.09
CA LEU A 75 -27.97 -15.33 -0.20
C LEU A 75 -29.05 -14.66 -1.04
N LEU A 76 -30.15 -14.23 -0.41
CA LEU A 76 -31.24 -13.55 -1.10
C LEU A 76 -30.78 -12.19 -1.65
N LEU A 77 -29.84 -11.50 -0.96
CA LEU A 77 -29.35 -10.18 -1.37
C LEU A 77 -28.53 -10.23 -2.67
N VAL A 78 -27.85 -11.34 -2.91
CA VAL A 78 -27.05 -11.56 -4.13
C VAL A 78 -27.81 -12.32 -5.22
N ASN A 79 -29.02 -12.81 -4.93
CA ASN A 79 -29.90 -13.49 -5.87
C ASN A 79 -31.33 -12.90 -5.83
N PRO A 80 -31.53 -11.63 -6.23
CA PRO A 80 -32.82 -10.93 -6.04
C PRO A 80 -34.03 -11.60 -6.72
N ASN A 81 -33.80 -12.42 -7.76
CA ASN A 81 -34.85 -13.07 -8.55
C ASN A 81 -35.05 -14.55 -8.20
N ILE A 82 -34.40 -15.06 -7.14
CA ILE A 82 -34.53 -16.47 -6.78
C ILE A 82 -35.82 -16.71 -6.00
N ASN A 83 -36.53 -17.79 -6.33
CA ASN A 83 -37.61 -18.30 -5.50
C ASN A 83 -37.06 -19.43 -4.60
N PRO A 84 -36.95 -19.24 -3.27
CA PRO A 84 -36.39 -20.24 -2.35
C PRO A 84 -37.16 -21.56 -2.32
N GLN A 85 -38.44 -21.55 -2.71
CA GLN A 85 -39.31 -22.73 -2.71
C GLN A 85 -39.28 -23.50 -4.05
N GLN A 86 -38.63 -22.96 -5.08
CA GLN A 86 -38.63 -23.52 -6.43
C GLN A 86 -37.21 -23.60 -7.01
N LEU A 87 -36.26 -24.08 -6.22
CA LEU A 87 -34.89 -24.31 -6.69
C LEU A 87 -34.86 -25.45 -7.70
N ARG A 88 -34.16 -25.26 -8.82
CA ARG A 88 -33.98 -26.29 -9.86
C ARG A 88 -32.59 -26.90 -9.75
N ILE A 89 -32.49 -28.22 -9.82
CA ILE A 89 -31.19 -28.91 -9.90
C ILE A 89 -30.43 -28.39 -11.13
N GLY A 90 -29.15 -28.07 -10.96
CA GLY A 90 -28.29 -27.46 -11.98
C GLY A 90 -28.42 -25.93 -12.10
N GLN A 91 -29.39 -25.30 -11.42
CA GLN A 91 -29.48 -23.84 -11.35
C GLN A 91 -28.23 -23.27 -10.70
N THR A 92 -27.62 -22.26 -11.32
CA THR A 92 -26.50 -21.54 -10.71
C THR A 92 -27.02 -20.38 -9.88
N ILE A 93 -26.58 -20.32 -8.63
CA ILE A 93 -26.84 -19.21 -7.71
C ILE A 93 -25.52 -18.56 -7.29
N LYS A 94 -25.57 -17.29 -6.90
CA LYS A 94 -24.45 -16.60 -6.26
C LYS A 94 -24.44 -16.88 -4.76
N VAL A 95 -23.26 -17.05 -4.19
CA VAL A 95 -23.09 -17.24 -2.75
C VAL A 95 -22.04 -16.25 -2.25
N PRO A 96 -22.34 -15.46 -1.21
CA PRO A 96 -21.32 -14.66 -0.55
C PRO A 96 -20.18 -15.54 -0.01
N LEU A 97 -18.97 -15.02 -0.10
CA LEU A 97 -17.77 -15.63 0.47
C LEU A 97 -16.98 -14.54 1.17
N ARG A 98 -16.84 -14.67 2.50
CA ARG A 98 -16.02 -13.78 3.32
C ARG A 98 -14.55 -14.05 3.04
N ILE A 99 -13.77 -13.01 2.78
CA ILE A 99 -12.33 -13.10 2.57
C ILE A 99 -11.62 -13.06 3.92
N ILE A 100 -10.99 -14.19 4.27
CA ILE A 100 -10.26 -14.39 5.54
C ILE A 100 -8.79 -14.77 5.32
N TRP A 101 -8.30 -14.66 4.08
CA TRP A 101 -6.92 -14.98 3.71
C TRP A 101 -6.29 -13.82 2.93
N ARG A 102 -4.96 -13.76 2.93
CA ARG A 102 -4.22 -12.78 2.13
C ARG A 102 -4.39 -13.08 0.64
N VAL A 103 -4.65 -12.04 -0.13
CA VAL A 103 -4.58 -12.06 -1.60
C VAL A 103 -3.24 -11.55 -2.11
N VAL A 104 -2.49 -10.82 -1.28
CA VAL A 104 -1.11 -10.42 -1.53
C VAL A 104 -0.17 -11.57 -1.17
N ASP A 105 0.60 -12.01 -2.14
CA ASP A 105 1.76 -12.89 -1.95
C ASP A 105 3.05 -12.09 -2.10
N GLY A 106 3.64 -11.71 -0.95
CA GLY A 106 4.85 -10.88 -0.89
C GLY A 106 6.17 -11.65 -0.92
N LYS A 107 6.15 -12.98 -0.72
CA LYS A 107 7.36 -13.81 -0.58
C LYS A 107 7.85 -14.32 -1.94
N ARG A 108 8.01 -13.40 -2.90
CA ARG A 108 8.44 -13.65 -4.27
C ARG A 108 8.96 -12.36 -4.90
N ASN A 109 9.57 -12.46 -6.08
CA ASN A 109 9.86 -11.29 -6.90
C ASN A 109 8.55 -10.51 -7.15
N TYR A 110 8.61 -9.21 -6.88
CA TYR A 110 7.42 -8.36 -6.79
C TYR A 110 7.59 -7.12 -7.66
N ASP A 111 7.26 -7.29 -8.94
CA ASP A 111 7.35 -6.24 -9.95
C ASP A 111 6.11 -5.34 -10.00
N TYR A 112 6.13 -4.36 -10.89
CA TYR A 112 5.03 -3.40 -11.03
C TYR A 112 3.70 -4.07 -11.38
N ASN A 113 3.69 -5.03 -12.31
CA ASN A 113 2.47 -5.69 -12.77
C ASN A 113 1.83 -6.50 -11.65
N LEU A 114 2.63 -7.26 -10.89
CA LEU A 114 2.13 -8.00 -9.74
C LEU A 114 1.56 -7.07 -8.66
N MET A 115 2.22 -5.94 -8.39
CA MET A 115 1.70 -4.93 -7.47
C MET A 115 0.33 -4.42 -7.94
N MET A 116 0.18 -4.05 -9.21
CA MET A 116 -1.06 -3.52 -9.77
C MET A 116 -2.19 -4.56 -9.77
N ASP A 117 -1.88 -5.83 -10.04
CA ASP A 117 -2.83 -6.94 -9.93
C ASP A 117 -3.35 -7.10 -8.50
N HIS A 118 -2.44 -7.08 -7.51
CA HIS A 118 -2.81 -7.15 -6.11
C HIS A 118 -3.63 -5.93 -5.67
N LEU A 119 -3.25 -4.70 -6.06
CA LEU A 119 -4.02 -3.49 -5.77
C LEU A 119 -5.42 -3.54 -6.38
N THR A 120 -5.56 -4.06 -7.60
CA THR A 120 -6.85 -4.24 -8.26
C THR A 120 -7.74 -5.24 -7.51
N ARG A 121 -7.17 -6.37 -7.09
CA ARG A 121 -7.87 -7.37 -6.28
C ARG A 121 -8.29 -6.81 -4.93
N LEU A 122 -7.39 -6.13 -4.22
CA LEU A 122 -7.69 -5.49 -2.93
C LEU A 122 -8.80 -4.46 -3.08
N LYS A 123 -8.76 -3.56 -4.06
CA LYS A 123 -9.82 -2.58 -4.30
C LYS A 123 -11.17 -3.22 -4.62
N SER A 124 -11.18 -4.33 -5.34
CA SER A 124 -12.41 -5.09 -5.64
C SER A 124 -13.03 -5.70 -4.38
N ILE A 125 -12.19 -6.24 -3.49
CA ILE A 125 -12.62 -6.85 -2.22
C ILE A 125 -12.99 -5.78 -1.18
N TYR A 126 -12.28 -4.66 -1.15
CA TYR A 126 -12.40 -3.59 -0.15
C TYR A 126 -12.69 -2.23 -0.82
N PRO A 127 -13.93 -1.96 -1.26
CA PRO A 127 -14.23 -0.78 -2.09
C PRO A 127 -14.08 0.58 -1.38
N PHE A 128 -13.96 0.59 -0.05
CA PHE A 128 -13.61 1.78 0.72
C PHE A 128 -12.16 2.23 0.50
N VAL A 129 -11.30 1.35 -0.04
CA VAL A 129 -9.92 1.70 -0.43
C VAL A 129 -9.94 2.51 -1.72
N ARG A 130 -9.31 3.69 -1.70
CA ARG A 130 -9.14 4.51 -2.91
C ARG A 130 -7.72 4.38 -3.42
N ILE A 131 -7.56 4.27 -4.74
CA ILE A 131 -6.26 4.11 -5.39
C ILE A 131 -6.14 5.09 -6.57
N PRO A 132 -6.09 6.42 -6.33
CA PRO A 132 -5.72 7.37 -7.37
C PRO A 132 -4.25 7.18 -7.80
N SER A 133 -3.92 7.71 -8.97
CA SER A 133 -2.53 7.89 -9.39
C SER A 133 -2.03 9.26 -8.92
N ILE A 134 -0.78 9.35 -8.46
CA ILE A 134 -0.15 10.63 -8.07
C ILE A 134 0.66 11.27 -9.20
N GLY A 135 0.87 10.53 -10.28
CA GLY A 135 1.72 10.89 -11.41
C GLY A 135 2.13 9.64 -12.18
N ASN A 136 3.02 9.80 -13.15
CA ASN A 136 3.55 8.68 -13.92
C ASN A 136 5.07 8.65 -13.82
N SER A 137 5.67 7.48 -13.96
CA SER A 137 7.11 7.30 -14.13
C SER A 137 7.59 7.82 -15.48
N VAL A 138 8.90 7.80 -15.70
CA VAL A 138 9.51 8.15 -16.99
C VAL A 138 8.94 7.33 -18.16
N LEU A 139 8.69 6.03 -17.96
CA LEU A 139 8.10 5.14 -18.97
C LEU A 139 6.56 5.20 -19.01
N GLY A 140 5.95 6.12 -18.26
CA GLY A 140 4.50 6.34 -18.28
C GLY A 140 3.69 5.40 -17.39
N LYS A 141 4.32 4.63 -16.49
CA LYS A 141 3.59 3.79 -15.53
C LYS A 141 2.97 4.67 -14.45
N ALA A 142 1.68 4.47 -14.18
CA ALA A 142 1.00 5.18 -13.11
C ALA A 142 1.61 4.82 -11.74
N ILE A 143 1.79 5.81 -10.88
CA ILE A 143 2.29 5.63 -9.51
C ILE A 143 1.08 5.66 -8.56
N PRO A 144 0.61 4.51 -8.04
CA PRO A 144 -0.61 4.45 -7.25
C PRO A 144 -0.39 4.95 -5.82
N GLU A 145 -1.32 5.76 -5.30
CA GLU A 145 -1.47 6.04 -3.88
C GLU A 145 -2.68 5.27 -3.33
N VAL A 146 -2.47 4.38 -2.36
CA VAL A 146 -3.55 3.77 -1.58
C VAL A 146 -3.96 4.72 -0.46
N ASN A 147 -5.25 5.04 -0.39
CA ASN A 147 -5.84 5.85 0.67
C ASN A 147 -6.86 5.02 1.46
N ILE A 148 -6.73 5.03 2.79
CA ILE A 148 -7.59 4.29 3.72
C ILE A 148 -7.87 5.14 4.95
N GLY A 149 -9.13 5.13 5.42
CA GLY A 149 -9.56 5.96 6.53
C GLY A 149 -9.69 7.44 6.15
N MET A 150 -10.34 8.20 7.03
CA MET A 150 -10.59 9.63 6.84
C MET A 150 -10.34 10.43 8.12
N GLY A 151 -9.54 9.87 9.03
CA GLY A 151 -9.23 10.51 10.29
C GLY A 151 -8.31 11.72 10.16
N GLY A 152 -8.27 12.54 11.20
CA GLY A 152 -7.51 13.80 11.22
C GLY A 152 -5.99 13.60 11.21
N LYS A 153 -5.50 12.47 11.72
CA LYS A 153 -4.07 12.13 11.73
C LYS A 153 -3.68 11.53 10.38
N LYS A 154 -2.87 12.23 9.59
CA LYS A 154 -2.45 11.80 8.27
C LYS A 154 -1.06 11.15 8.33
N VAL A 155 -1.00 9.85 8.07
CA VAL A 155 0.25 9.07 8.08
C VAL A 155 0.56 8.62 6.66
N HIS A 156 1.80 8.77 6.23
CA HIS A 156 2.21 8.38 4.89
C HIS A 156 3.34 7.35 4.90
N PHE A 157 3.19 6.28 4.12
CA PHE A 157 4.22 5.28 3.86
C PHE A 157 4.61 5.30 2.39
N ASN A 158 5.88 5.03 2.09
CA ASN A 158 6.32 4.73 0.74
C ASN A 158 7.47 3.73 0.71
N GLY A 159 7.66 3.07 -0.42
CA GLY A 159 8.74 2.11 -0.65
C GLY A 159 9.29 2.18 -2.06
N SER A 160 10.39 1.48 -2.30
CA SER A 160 11.06 1.37 -3.59
C SER A 160 11.35 2.73 -4.24
N PHE A 161 11.87 3.69 -3.46
CA PHE A 161 12.58 4.83 -4.05
C PHE A 161 13.80 4.33 -4.84
N HIS A 162 14.53 3.38 -4.24
CA HIS A 162 15.62 2.68 -4.90
C HIS A 162 15.14 1.36 -5.50
N ALA A 163 15.54 1.10 -6.74
CA ALA A 163 15.08 -0.03 -7.52
C ALA A 163 15.49 -1.40 -6.97
N ASN A 164 16.71 -1.54 -6.45
CA ASN A 164 17.22 -2.77 -5.85
C ASN A 164 16.73 -3.00 -4.41
N GLU A 165 15.94 -2.08 -3.86
CA GLU A 165 15.31 -2.16 -2.53
C GLU A 165 13.82 -2.56 -2.65
N TRP A 166 13.49 -3.23 -3.77
CA TRP A 166 12.12 -3.56 -4.17
C TRP A 166 11.35 -4.39 -3.14
N ILE A 167 12.03 -5.10 -2.23
CA ILE A 167 11.42 -5.90 -1.16
C ILE A 167 10.59 -5.04 -0.18
N THR A 168 10.84 -3.72 -0.12
CA THR A 168 10.04 -2.77 0.66
C THR A 168 8.58 -2.74 0.19
N THR A 169 8.33 -2.84 -1.12
CA THR A 169 6.98 -2.86 -1.70
C THR A 169 6.12 -4.05 -1.23
N PRO A 170 6.53 -5.32 -1.37
CA PRO A 170 5.74 -6.45 -0.88
C PRO A 170 5.56 -6.44 0.65
N VAL A 171 6.51 -5.89 1.41
CA VAL A 171 6.36 -5.72 2.88
C VAL A 171 5.20 -4.77 3.20
N ILE A 172 5.18 -3.59 2.56
CA ILE A 172 4.10 -2.61 2.69
C ILE A 172 2.77 -3.20 2.21
N MET A 173 2.76 -3.89 1.06
CA MET A 173 1.55 -4.50 0.49
C MET A 173 0.99 -5.62 1.36
N THR A 174 1.86 -6.37 2.06
CA THR A 174 1.43 -7.43 2.99
C THR A 174 0.80 -6.83 4.24
N PHE A 175 1.38 -5.75 4.78
CA PHE A 175 0.75 -4.99 5.86
C PHE A 175 -0.61 -4.43 5.45
N LEU A 176 -0.70 -3.83 4.26
CA LEU A 176 -1.96 -3.34 3.70
C LEU A 176 -3.03 -4.44 3.68
N ASN A 177 -2.69 -5.64 3.21
CA ASN A 177 -3.64 -6.75 3.19
C ASN A 177 -4.06 -7.16 4.61
N ASP A 178 -3.13 -7.26 5.56
CA ASP A 178 -3.44 -7.61 6.95
C ASP A 178 -4.33 -6.58 7.62
N TYR A 179 -4.04 -5.30 7.39
CA TYR A 179 -4.86 -4.20 7.89
C TYR A 179 -6.30 -4.29 7.37
N LEU A 180 -6.48 -4.54 6.07
CA LEU A 180 -7.80 -4.69 5.46
C LEU A 180 -8.54 -5.94 5.95
N LEU A 181 -7.84 -7.07 6.13
CA LEU A 181 -8.41 -8.28 6.72
C LEU A 181 -8.86 -8.02 8.16
N ALA A 182 -8.04 -7.35 8.97
CA ALA A 182 -8.36 -7.01 10.35
C ALA A 182 -9.60 -6.12 10.45
N LEU A 183 -9.75 -5.13 9.56
CA LEU A 183 -10.92 -4.26 9.53
C LEU A 183 -12.22 -4.99 9.20
N THR A 184 -12.21 -5.91 8.22
CA THR A 184 -13.45 -6.59 7.79
C THR A 184 -13.77 -7.86 8.59
N ASN A 185 -12.78 -8.43 9.28
CA ASN A 185 -12.96 -9.64 10.08
C ASN A 185 -12.90 -9.38 11.59
N GLN A 186 -12.63 -8.14 12.01
CA GLN A 186 -12.53 -7.73 13.41
C GLN A 186 -11.49 -8.53 14.20
N THR A 187 -10.46 -9.03 13.50
CA THR A 187 -9.35 -9.77 14.10
C THR A 187 -8.23 -8.80 14.44
N PRO A 188 -7.73 -8.78 15.69
CA PRO A 188 -6.67 -7.86 16.07
C PRO A 188 -5.32 -8.22 15.42
N ILE A 189 -4.48 -7.21 15.18
CA ILE A 189 -3.08 -7.39 14.77
C ILE A 189 -2.21 -7.12 16.00
N ARG A 190 -1.48 -8.13 16.48
CA ARG A 190 -0.69 -8.05 17.73
C ARG A 190 -1.50 -7.49 18.91
N GLY A 191 -2.76 -7.92 19.04
CA GLY A 191 -3.68 -7.48 20.11
C GLY A 191 -4.36 -6.12 19.86
N LEU A 192 -4.02 -5.40 18.79
CA LEU A 192 -4.61 -4.11 18.47
C LEU A 192 -5.82 -4.27 17.54
N ASN A 193 -6.96 -3.69 17.93
CA ASN A 193 -8.11 -3.55 17.04
C ASN A 193 -7.85 -2.41 16.03
N MET A 194 -8.01 -2.68 14.74
CA MET A 194 -7.68 -1.73 13.67
C MET A 194 -8.77 -0.68 13.42
N TYR A 195 -10.02 -0.93 13.82
CA TYR A 195 -11.13 -0.04 13.51
C TYR A 195 -11.00 1.37 14.13
N PRO A 196 -10.58 1.55 15.40
CA PRO A 196 -10.31 2.89 15.94
C PRO A 196 -9.28 3.67 15.12
N PHE A 197 -8.25 3.01 14.61
CA PHE A 197 -7.24 3.66 13.76
C PHE A 197 -7.78 4.01 12.38
N TYR A 198 -8.71 3.23 11.83
CA TYR A 198 -9.40 3.60 10.58
C TYR A 198 -10.20 4.91 10.72
N GLU A 199 -10.80 5.14 11.89
CA GLU A 199 -11.56 6.37 12.17
C GLU A 199 -10.65 7.57 12.47
N GLN A 200 -9.51 7.33 13.14
CA GLN A 200 -8.62 8.40 13.62
C GLN A 200 -7.48 8.74 12.65
N VAL A 201 -7.10 7.80 11.77
CA VAL A 201 -5.98 7.95 10.84
C VAL A 201 -6.48 7.95 9.39
N ALA A 202 -5.98 8.91 8.61
CA ALA A 202 -5.98 8.86 7.16
C ALA A 202 -4.62 8.33 6.69
N LEU A 203 -4.59 7.06 6.28
CA LEU A 203 -3.39 6.37 5.84
C LEU A 203 -3.21 6.53 4.32
N SER A 204 -2.07 7.08 3.93
CA SER A 204 -1.62 7.22 2.54
C SER A 204 -0.43 6.28 2.30
N ILE A 205 -0.44 5.50 1.23
CA ILE A 205 0.65 4.58 0.91
C ILE A 205 0.99 4.71 -0.57
N VAL A 206 2.26 4.94 -0.91
CA VAL A 206 2.79 4.77 -2.28
C VAL A 206 3.72 3.56 -2.26
N PRO A 207 3.23 2.35 -2.59
CA PRO A 207 3.99 1.13 -2.34
C PRO A 207 5.29 1.05 -3.16
N MET A 208 5.31 1.64 -4.35
CA MET A 208 6.44 1.62 -5.28
C MET A 208 6.58 2.99 -5.96
N VAL A 209 7.61 3.74 -5.57
CA VAL A 209 7.90 5.06 -6.15
C VAL A 209 8.61 4.95 -7.50
N ASN A 210 9.48 3.94 -7.66
CA ASN A 210 10.32 3.72 -8.85
C ASN A 210 9.91 2.47 -9.65
N PRO A 211 8.74 2.45 -10.30
CA PRO A 211 8.26 1.25 -10.99
C PRO A 211 9.07 0.89 -12.24
N ASP A 212 9.77 1.84 -12.83
CA ASP A 212 10.63 1.55 -13.99
C ASP A 212 11.94 0.89 -13.58
N GLY A 213 12.57 1.41 -12.51
CA GLY A 213 13.80 0.83 -11.98
C GLY A 213 13.58 -0.55 -11.36
N VAL A 214 12.48 -0.75 -10.60
CA VAL A 214 12.17 -2.08 -10.03
C VAL A 214 11.99 -3.13 -11.14
N ASP A 215 11.24 -2.82 -12.20
CA ASP A 215 11.10 -3.73 -13.33
C ASP A 215 12.44 -3.96 -14.04
N LEU A 216 13.31 -2.95 -14.15
CA LEU A 216 14.66 -3.13 -14.70
C LEU A 216 15.47 -4.14 -13.89
N VAL A 217 15.43 -4.05 -12.55
CA VAL A 217 16.13 -4.96 -11.65
C VAL A 217 15.59 -6.40 -11.75
N LEU A 218 14.27 -6.57 -11.83
CA LEU A 218 13.62 -7.88 -11.76
C LEU A 218 13.46 -8.57 -13.12
N ASN A 219 13.17 -7.79 -14.17
CA ASN A 219 12.78 -8.30 -15.49
C ASN A 219 13.83 -7.96 -16.58
N GLY A 220 14.83 -7.14 -16.26
CA GLY A 220 15.84 -6.69 -17.21
C GLY A 220 15.39 -5.47 -18.04
N PRO A 221 16.15 -5.13 -19.10
CA PRO A 221 15.96 -3.87 -19.82
C PRO A 221 14.61 -3.83 -20.55
N PRO A 222 13.95 -2.67 -20.63
CA PRO A 222 12.70 -2.52 -21.37
C PRO A 222 12.83 -2.97 -22.83
N ASN A 223 11.73 -3.41 -23.43
CA ASN A 223 11.73 -3.81 -24.84
C ASN A 223 11.68 -2.64 -25.83
N VAL A 224 11.46 -1.42 -25.33
CA VAL A 224 11.24 -0.21 -26.12
C VAL A 224 12.53 0.60 -26.20
N GLU A 225 12.90 1.03 -27.41
CA GLU A 225 13.98 1.99 -27.63
C GLU A 225 13.51 3.43 -27.32
N PRO A 226 14.40 4.32 -26.85
CA PRO A 226 15.84 4.13 -26.66
C PRO A 226 16.22 3.46 -25.33
N TRP A 227 15.24 3.11 -24.49
CA TRP A 227 15.48 2.71 -23.10
C TRP A 227 16.27 1.42 -22.97
N ARG A 228 16.01 0.44 -23.83
CA ARG A 228 16.75 -0.83 -23.86
C ARG A 228 18.27 -0.62 -23.91
N ASN A 229 18.74 0.16 -24.89
CA ASN A 229 20.17 0.40 -25.07
C ASN A 229 20.71 1.43 -24.07
N ARG A 230 19.90 2.43 -23.70
CA ARG A 230 20.32 3.49 -22.77
C ARG A 230 20.66 2.94 -21.39
N VAL A 231 19.86 2.03 -20.82
CA VAL A 231 20.16 1.47 -19.49
C VAL A 231 21.41 0.61 -19.51
N VAL A 232 21.67 -0.12 -20.61
CA VAL A 232 22.90 -0.90 -20.78
C VAL A 232 24.12 0.03 -20.89
N ALA A 233 23.99 1.14 -21.62
CA ALA A 233 25.05 2.15 -21.73
C ALA A 233 25.37 2.80 -20.38
N ILE A 234 24.34 3.22 -19.63
CA ILE A 234 24.50 3.74 -18.26
C ILE A 234 25.15 2.68 -17.34
N ASN A 235 24.80 1.40 -17.53
CA ASN A 235 25.40 0.27 -16.80
C ASN A 235 26.74 -0.20 -17.39
N LYS A 236 27.44 0.64 -18.16
CA LYS A 236 28.77 0.38 -18.73
C LYS A 236 28.85 -0.94 -19.52
N GLY A 237 27.80 -1.26 -20.27
CA GLY A 237 27.70 -2.49 -21.08
C GLY A 237 27.19 -3.72 -20.31
N SER A 238 27.08 -3.65 -18.98
CA SER A 238 26.57 -4.76 -18.17
C SER A 238 25.06 -4.94 -18.38
N ARG A 239 24.65 -6.21 -18.54
CA ARG A 239 23.24 -6.63 -18.53
C ARG A 239 22.77 -7.14 -17.17
N ASN A 240 23.64 -7.12 -16.17
CA ASN A 240 23.26 -7.41 -14.79
C ASN A 240 22.84 -6.10 -14.12
N PHE A 241 21.54 -5.97 -13.84
CA PHE A 241 20.93 -4.80 -13.22
C PHE A 241 20.65 -4.96 -11.72
N SER A 242 21.07 -6.06 -11.08
CA SER A 242 20.75 -6.30 -9.66
C SER A 242 21.23 -5.17 -8.72
N GLY A 243 22.33 -4.50 -9.06
CA GLY A 243 22.85 -3.35 -8.31
C GLY A 243 22.23 -1.99 -8.68
N TRP A 244 21.24 -1.94 -9.57
CA TRP A 244 20.64 -0.70 -10.03
C TRP A 244 19.76 -0.09 -8.94
N LYS A 245 20.05 1.15 -8.55
CA LYS A 245 19.38 1.93 -7.50
C LYS A 245 18.47 3.02 -8.10
N ALA A 246 18.94 3.66 -9.15
CA ALA A 246 18.32 4.81 -9.80
C ALA A 246 16.96 4.51 -10.47
N ASN A 247 16.29 5.54 -10.97
CA ASN A 247 15.19 5.38 -11.94
C ASN A 247 15.73 4.98 -13.33
N ILE A 248 14.86 4.85 -14.33
CA ILE A 248 15.25 4.39 -15.67
C ILE A 248 16.21 5.35 -16.40
N ARG A 249 16.24 6.63 -16.00
CA ARG A 249 17.17 7.63 -16.55
C ARG A 249 18.53 7.61 -15.87
N GLY A 250 18.72 6.77 -14.86
CA GLY A 250 19.96 6.73 -14.09
C GLY A 250 20.06 7.85 -13.06
N VAL A 251 18.93 8.40 -12.59
CA VAL A 251 18.86 9.39 -11.51
C VAL A 251 18.41 8.71 -10.20
N ASP A 252 19.14 8.96 -9.12
CA ASP A 252 18.80 8.52 -7.77
C ASP A 252 17.64 9.36 -7.20
N LEU A 253 16.46 8.75 -7.10
CA LEU A 253 15.25 9.45 -6.67
C LEU A 253 15.30 9.96 -5.22
N ASN A 254 16.10 9.34 -4.35
CA ASN A 254 16.27 9.83 -2.98
C ASN A 254 17.40 10.86 -2.84
N ASN A 255 17.92 11.37 -3.97
CA ASN A 255 18.79 12.55 -4.03
C ASN A 255 18.12 13.68 -4.85
N GLN A 256 16.79 13.67 -4.97
CA GLN A 256 16.04 14.62 -5.81
C GLN A 256 15.36 15.73 -5.00
N PHE A 257 15.34 15.68 -3.67
CA PHE A 257 14.58 16.63 -2.87
C PHE A 257 15.44 17.84 -2.45
N PRO A 258 14.87 19.06 -2.39
CA PRO A 258 15.61 20.29 -2.13
C PRO A 258 15.92 20.48 -0.63
N ALA A 259 16.70 19.55 -0.07
CA ALA A 259 17.20 19.60 1.29
C ALA A 259 18.73 19.50 1.24
N ARG A 260 19.40 20.64 1.06
CA ARG A 260 20.86 20.72 0.77
C ARG A 260 21.28 19.90 -0.46
N TRP A 261 20.44 19.93 -1.48
CA TRP A 261 20.69 19.22 -2.73
C TRP A 261 22.01 19.63 -3.37
N GLU A 262 22.37 20.92 -3.33
CA GLU A 262 23.60 21.45 -3.91
C GLU A 262 24.85 20.83 -3.27
N ILE A 263 24.81 20.58 -1.96
CA ILE A 263 25.91 19.94 -1.22
C ILE A 263 26.02 18.48 -1.62
N GLU A 264 24.90 17.75 -1.62
CA GLU A 264 24.87 16.36 -2.04
C GLU A 264 25.33 16.22 -3.50
N ALA A 265 24.84 17.09 -4.36
CA ALA A 265 25.16 17.07 -5.78
C ALA A 265 26.63 17.39 -6.03
N ALA A 266 27.25 18.28 -5.25
CA ALA A 266 28.66 18.61 -5.37
C ALA A 266 29.59 17.39 -5.16
N ARG A 267 29.24 16.47 -4.25
CA ARG A 267 30.07 15.30 -3.90
C ARG A 267 29.73 14.01 -4.65
N LYS A 268 28.63 13.99 -5.42
CA LYS A 268 28.15 12.81 -6.14
C LYS A 268 28.60 12.76 -7.59
N VAL A 269 28.34 11.62 -8.24
CA VAL A 269 28.60 11.46 -9.69
C VAL A 269 27.81 12.52 -10.48
N LYS A 270 28.34 12.95 -11.63
CA LYS A 270 27.83 14.11 -12.39
C LYS A 270 27.00 13.75 -13.62
N GLU A 271 26.91 12.47 -13.93
CA GLU A 271 26.22 11.94 -15.10
C GLU A 271 25.31 10.78 -14.70
N PRO A 272 24.27 10.50 -15.50
CA PRO A 272 23.42 9.32 -15.33
C PRO A 272 24.20 8.05 -15.02
N SER A 273 23.81 7.38 -13.94
CA SER A 273 24.52 6.20 -13.43
C SER A 273 23.51 5.19 -12.83
N PRO A 274 23.91 3.93 -12.63
CA PRO A 274 23.06 2.98 -11.92
C PRO A 274 22.73 3.41 -10.48
N ARG A 275 23.51 4.33 -9.90
CA ARG A 275 23.40 4.74 -8.49
C ARG A 275 24.02 6.11 -8.24
N ASP A 276 23.45 6.84 -7.28
CA ASP A 276 24.03 8.03 -6.67
C ASP A 276 24.09 9.29 -7.57
N TYR A 277 23.62 9.27 -8.83
CA TYR A 277 23.49 10.51 -9.62
C TYR A 277 22.30 11.33 -9.12
N PRO A 278 22.49 12.57 -8.64
CA PRO A 278 21.44 13.38 -8.02
C PRO A 278 20.50 14.06 -9.03
N GLY A 279 20.75 13.93 -10.34
CA GLY A 279 20.06 14.68 -11.39
C GLY A 279 20.71 16.04 -11.68
N GLU A 280 20.15 16.79 -12.64
CA GLU A 280 20.68 18.11 -13.04
C GLU A 280 20.26 19.23 -12.08
N ARG A 281 19.13 19.04 -11.39
CA ARG A 281 18.54 19.95 -10.40
C ARG A 281 17.57 19.17 -9.50
N PRO A 282 17.20 19.66 -8.31
CA PRO A 282 16.18 19.01 -7.50
C PRO A 282 14.85 18.96 -8.25
N LEU A 283 14.06 17.92 -7.98
CA LEU A 283 12.75 17.66 -8.57
C LEU A 283 12.77 17.78 -10.10
N SER A 284 13.73 17.10 -10.74
CA SER A 284 13.80 16.95 -12.20
C SER A 284 13.08 15.70 -12.69
N GLU A 285 13.03 14.65 -11.86
CA GLU A 285 12.42 13.37 -12.21
C GLU A 285 10.91 13.34 -11.91
N PRO A 286 10.09 12.77 -12.81
CA PRO A 286 8.64 12.78 -12.67
C PRO A 286 8.16 12.01 -11.43
N GLU A 287 8.86 10.94 -11.02
CA GLU A 287 8.56 10.21 -9.78
C GLU A 287 8.75 11.10 -8.54
N ALA A 288 9.88 11.81 -8.47
CA ALA A 288 10.18 12.72 -7.36
C ALA A 288 9.23 13.92 -7.33
N ILE A 289 8.89 14.48 -8.50
CA ILE A 289 7.88 15.54 -8.64
C ILE A 289 6.51 15.06 -8.13
N ALA A 290 6.08 13.86 -8.52
CA ALA A 290 4.80 13.30 -8.10
C ALA A 290 4.73 13.14 -6.58
N MET A 291 5.80 12.62 -5.95
CA MET A 291 5.91 12.51 -4.49
C MET A 291 5.88 13.89 -3.82
N ALA A 292 6.68 14.85 -4.28
CA ALA A 292 6.71 16.19 -3.69
C ALA A 292 5.35 16.91 -3.80
N GLN A 293 4.63 16.74 -4.91
CA GLN A 293 3.28 17.27 -5.07
C GLN A 293 2.29 16.57 -4.13
N LEU A 294 2.37 15.26 -3.96
CA LEU A 294 1.55 14.52 -3.02
C LEU A 294 1.71 15.07 -1.60
N THR A 295 2.95 15.20 -1.12
CA THR A 295 3.28 15.69 0.22
C THR A 295 2.68 17.07 0.48
N ARG A 296 2.86 18.00 -0.48
CA ARG A 296 2.29 19.35 -0.40
C ARG A 296 0.76 19.36 -0.36
N ARG A 297 0.11 18.53 -1.20
CA ARG A 297 -1.36 18.47 -1.25
C ARG A 297 -1.97 17.85 0.00
N LYS A 298 -1.32 16.83 0.59
CA LYS A 298 -1.90 16.05 1.68
C LYS A 298 -1.59 16.61 3.05
N ASP A 299 -0.49 17.36 3.21
CA ASP A 299 -0.04 17.91 4.49
C ASP A 299 0.02 16.85 5.60
N PHE A 300 0.90 15.85 5.42
CA PHE A 300 0.99 14.71 6.33
C PHE A 300 1.44 15.12 7.74
N ASN A 301 0.92 14.45 8.78
CA ASN A 301 1.44 14.59 10.14
C ASN A 301 2.78 13.89 10.31
N ARG A 302 3.04 12.82 9.55
CA ARG A 302 4.35 12.15 9.49
C ARG A 302 4.51 11.31 8.23
N VAL A 303 5.77 11.07 7.87
CA VAL A 303 6.15 10.24 6.72
C VAL A 303 7.14 9.14 7.14
N LEU A 304 6.96 7.93 6.59
CA LEU A 304 7.90 6.82 6.73
C LEU A 304 8.30 6.37 5.32
N ALA A 305 9.57 6.56 4.98
CA ALA A 305 10.18 6.08 3.74
C ALA A 305 10.92 4.77 4.01
N PHE A 306 10.43 3.67 3.46
CA PHE A 306 11.02 2.35 3.64
C PHE A 306 12.08 2.09 2.57
N HIS A 307 13.26 1.73 3.04
CA HIS A 307 14.48 1.44 2.28
C HIS A 307 15.08 0.13 2.75
N THR A 308 16.16 -0.32 2.11
CA THR A 308 17.03 -1.37 2.63
C THR A 308 18.50 -0.96 2.43
N GLN A 309 19.42 -1.21 3.36
CA GLN A 309 19.37 -2.15 4.47
C GLN A 309 20.17 -1.66 5.67
N GLY A 310 19.93 -2.24 6.84
CA GLY A 310 20.73 -1.99 8.04
C GLY A 310 20.05 -2.36 9.36
N LYS A 311 18.72 -2.50 9.36
CA LYS A 311 17.88 -2.50 10.58
C LYS A 311 18.07 -1.20 11.37
N VAL A 312 17.94 -0.07 10.67
CA VAL A 312 18.18 1.29 11.18
C VAL A 312 16.97 2.18 10.92
N ILE A 313 16.71 3.12 11.82
CA ILE A 313 15.69 4.16 11.70
C ILE A 313 16.38 5.53 11.75
N TYR A 314 16.51 6.19 10.60
CA TYR A 314 16.99 7.58 10.57
C TYR A 314 15.82 8.55 10.77
N TRP A 315 15.96 9.51 11.69
CA TRP A 315 14.81 10.33 12.11
C TRP A 315 15.07 11.83 12.29
N GLY A 316 16.32 12.28 12.33
CA GLY A 316 16.66 13.71 12.43
C GLY A 316 17.15 14.31 11.11
N PHE A 317 17.13 15.64 11.04
CA PHE A 317 17.75 16.40 9.96
C PHE A 317 18.11 17.79 10.47
N GLU A 318 19.40 18.10 10.61
CA GLU A 318 19.88 19.43 11.03
C GLU A 318 19.26 20.03 12.30
N ASN A 319 18.81 19.18 13.24
CA ASN A 319 18.06 19.58 14.44
C ASN A 319 16.73 20.29 14.13
N LEU A 320 16.16 20.04 12.95
CA LEU A 320 14.91 20.60 12.48
C LEU A 320 13.70 19.68 12.77
N GLU A 321 13.96 18.45 13.16
CA GLU A 321 12.95 17.50 13.62
C GLU A 321 12.27 17.97 14.93
N PRO A 322 10.94 17.81 15.07
CA PRO A 322 10.26 18.16 16.31
C PRO A 322 10.59 17.16 17.42
N LYS A 323 10.46 17.59 18.68
CA LYS A 323 10.78 16.78 19.88
C LYS A 323 10.07 15.43 19.90
N GLU A 324 8.83 15.35 19.42
CA GLU A 324 8.05 14.11 19.36
C GLU A 324 8.67 13.04 18.45
N SER A 325 9.58 13.40 17.53
CA SER A 325 10.25 12.46 16.63
C SER A 325 11.10 11.44 17.40
N GLU A 326 11.73 11.87 18.50
CA GLU A 326 12.54 10.98 19.33
C GLU A 326 11.67 9.92 20.03
N THR A 327 10.52 10.33 20.58
CA THR A 327 9.55 9.41 21.20
C THR A 327 9.08 8.36 20.20
N LEU A 328 8.79 8.78 18.97
CA LEU A 328 8.39 7.89 17.89
C LEU A 328 9.51 6.96 17.44
N ALA A 329 10.73 7.47 17.25
CA ALA A 329 11.88 6.68 16.88
C ALA A 329 12.20 5.60 17.92
N ASN A 330 12.13 5.95 19.21
CA ASN A 330 12.35 5.01 20.31
C ASN A 330 11.25 3.95 20.37
N GLU A 331 9.99 4.30 20.10
CA GLU A 331 8.92 3.32 20.02
C GLU A 331 9.10 2.38 18.82
N PHE A 332 9.45 2.91 17.65
CA PHE A 332 9.76 2.11 16.46
C PHE A 332 10.94 1.16 16.72
N ALA A 333 11.99 1.64 17.38
CA ALA A 333 13.11 0.81 17.81
C ALA A 333 12.67 -0.32 18.75
N ARG A 334 11.85 0.00 19.77
CA ARG A 334 11.35 -0.98 20.74
C ARG A 334 10.54 -2.10 20.10
N VAL A 335 9.68 -1.79 19.12
CA VAL A 335 8.77 -2.77 18.52
C VAL A 335 9.37 -3.57 17.36
N SER A 336 10.50 -3.12 16.80
CA SER A 336 11.17 -3.75 15.65
C SER A 336 12.56 -4.31 15.96
N GLY A 337 13.21 -3.83 17.02
CA GLY A 337 14.62 -4.08 17.31
C GLY A 337 15.60 -3.25 16.46
N TYR A 338 15.12 -2.25 15.71
CA TYR A 338 15.98 -1.44 14.83
C TYR A 338 16.67 -0.33 15.61
N GLU A 339 17.88 0.03 15.17
CA GLU A 339 18.66 1.07 15.82
C GLU A 339 18.17 2.47 15.38
N PRO A 340 17.73 3.34 16.31
CA PRO A 340 17.35 4.70 15.98
C PRO A 340 18.59 5.58 15.87
N ILE A 341 18.85 6.13 14.69
CA ILE A 341 19.98 7.04 14.43
C ILE A 341 19.45 8.43 14.13
N ARG A 342 19.79 9.41 14.98
CA ARG A 342 19.30 10.77 14.82
C ARG A 342 19.94 11.49 13.64
N THR A 343 21.26 11.40 13.52
CA THR A 343 22.02 12.19 12.53
C THR A 343 22.87 11.28 11.66
N VAL A 344 22.90 11.59 10.37
CA VAL A 344 23.71 10.94 9.37
C VAL A 344 24.15 12.02 8.36
N ASP A 345 25.38 11.93 7.86
CA ASP A 345 25.88 12.85 6.83
C ASP A 345 25.35 12.47 5.45
N SER A 346 24.04 12.63 5.26
CA SER A 346 23.30 12.41 4.02
C SER A 346 22.25 13.49 3.86
N TYR A 347 22.13 14.03 2.66
CA TYR A 347 21.20 15.11 2.32
C TYR A 347 20.34 14.72 1.11
N ALA A 348 19.43 15.62 0.72
CA ALA A 348 18.55 15.53 -0.45
C ALA A 348 17.51 14.39 -0.43
N GLY A 349 17.40 13.67 0.69
CA GLY A 349 16.42 12.61 0.88
C GLY A 349 15.00 13.12 1.08
N TYR A 350 14.02 12.27 0.80
CA TYR A 350 12.60 12.60 1.02
C TYR A 350 12.31 12.95 2.49
N LYS A 351 12.90 12.19 3.43
CA LYS A 351 12.83 12.46 4.88
C LYS A 351 13.36 13.85 5.22
N ASP A 352 14.55 14.17 4.72
CA ASP A 352 15.26 15.41 5.01
C ASP A 352 14.43 16.62 4.60
N TRP A 353 13.94 16.58 3.36
CA TRP A 353 13.06 17.60 2.83
C TRP A 353 11.75 17.72 3.60
N PHE A 354 11.15 16.61 4.00
CA PHE A 354 9.93 16.65 4.81
C PHE A 354 10.16 17.33 6.16
N ILE A 355 11.24 16.97 6.86
CA ILE A 355 11.60 17.58 8.15
C ILE A 355 11.95 19.06 7.97
N GLN A 356 12.69 19.41 6.92
CA GLN A 356 13.09 20.78 6.61
C GLN A 356 11.88 21.69 6.37
N GLU A 357 10.95 21.27 5.53
CA GLU A 357 9.84 22.14 5.11
C GLU A 357 8.67 22.13 6.11
N TRP A 358 8.31 20.96 6.65
CA TRP A 358 7.12 20.83 7.51
C TRP A 358 7.41 20.89 9.00
N ARG A 359 8.67 20.71 9.44
CA ARG A 359 9.02 20.58 10.87
C ARG A 359 8.19 19.50 11.58
N ARG A 360 7.91 18.40 10.88
CA ARG A 360 7.10 17.26 11.34
C ARG A 360 7.92 15.96 11.32
N PRO A 361 7.50 14.92 12.07
CA PRO A 361 8.25 13.67 12.12
C PRO A 361 8.39 12.99 10.75
N GLY A 362 9.63 12.79 10.30
CA GLY A 362 9.98 12.05 9.10
C GLY A 362 10.97 10.95 9.41
N PHE A 363 10.80 9.78 8.80
CA PHE A 363 11.64 8.61 9.06
C PHE A 363 12.09 7.95 7.78
N THR A 364 13.35 7.51 7.75
CA THR A 364 13.87 6.55 6.78
C THR A 364 14.07 5.24 7.54
N ILE A 365 13.37 4.19 7.11
CA ILE A 365 13.38 2.87 7.75
C ILE A 365 14.17 1.91 6.86
N GLU A 366 15.39 1.57 7.24
CA GLU A 366 16.28 0.65 6.52
C GLU A 366 16.02 -0.81 6.95
N LEU A 367 15.17 -1.52 6.22
CA LEU A 367 14.76 -2.88 6.52
C LEU A 367 15.87 -3.92 6.27
N GLY A 368 15.87 -4.99 7.07
CA GLY A 368 16.73 -6.16 6.85
C GLY A 368 18.24 -5.88 6.91
N ARG A 369 19.05 -6.91 6.62
CA ARG A 369 20.53 -6.81 6.59
C ARG A 369 21.11 -7.58 5.42
N GLY A 370 22.27 -7.15 4.93
CA GLY A 370 23.01 -7.83 3.87
C GLY A 370 23.38 -6.89 2.73
N VAL A 371 23.26 -7.38 1.50
CA VAL A 371 23.57 -6.64 0.27
C VAL A 371 22.35 -6.64 -0.62
N ASN A 372 21.92 -5.46 -1.05
CA ASN A 372 20.80 -5.33 -1.99
C ASN A 372 21.10 -5.95 -3.37
N PRO A 373 20.10 -6.59 -4.01
CA PRO A 373 18.75 -6.81 -3.50
C PRO A 373 18.73 -7.86 -2.38
N LEU A 374 18.07 -7.56 -1.27
CA LEU A 374 17.95 -8.52 -0.18
C LEU A 374 17.21 -9.79 -0.64
N PRO A 375 17.66 -10.99 -0.22
CA PRO A 375 17.03 -12.24 -0.64
C PRO A 375 15.61 -12.36 -0.08
N VAL A 376 14.68 -12.86 -0.90
CA VAL A 376 13.27 -13.12 -0.52
C VAL A 376 13.15 -14.02 0.71
N ALA A 377 14.16 -14.85 0.99
CA ALA A 377 14.20 -15.66 2.20
C ALA A 377 14.11 -14.83 3.51
N GLN A 378 14.58 -13.57 3.50
CA GLN A 378 14.48 -12.66 4.64
C GLN A 378 13.07 -12.03 4.79
N PHE A 379 12.16 -12.22 3.84
CA PHE A 379 10.88 -11.52 3.79
C PHE A 379 10.06 -11.66 5.07
N ASP A 380 9.94 -12.87 5.62
CA ASP A 380 9.09 -13.10 6.79
C ASP A 380 9.65 -12.39 8.04
N GLU A 381 10.97 -12.42 8.23
CA GLU A 381 11.66 -11.72 9.33
C GLU A 381 11.48 -10.21 9.18
N ILE A 382 11.79 -9.67 8.00
CA ILE A 382 11.62 -8.25 7.69
C ILE A 382 10.17 -7.81 7.93
N TYR A 383 9.20 -8.60 7.48
CA TYR A 383 7.79 -8.29 7.66
C TYR A 383 7.41 -8.25 9.14
N GLN A 384 7.86 -9.22 9.94
CA GLN A 384 7.57 -9.24 11.37
C GLN A 384 8.20 -8.05 12.10
N GLU A 385 9.41 -7.63 11.75
CA GLU A 385 10.04 -6.46 12.35
C GLU A 385 9.32 -5.17 11.95
N ALA A 386 9.02 -5.00 10.66
CA ALA A 386 8.32 -3.84 10.12
C ALA A 386 6.87 -3.72 10.63
N LEU A 387 6.20 -4.85 10.92
CA LEU A 387 4.82 -4.87 11.43
C LEU A 387 4.66 -4.04 12.71
N GLY A 388 5.66 -4.07 13.61
CA GLY A 388 5.66 -3.22 14.80
C GLY A 388 5.65 -1.74 14.44
N ILE A 389 6.50 -1.34 13.50
CA ILE A 389 6.64 0.07 13.05
C ILE A 389 5.35 0.54 12.40
N PHE A 390 4.75 -0.27 11.52
CA PHE A 390 3.48 0.06 10.89
C PHE A 390 2.40 0.34 11.95
N LEU A 391 2.24 -0.53 12.93
CA LEU A 391 1.26 -0.35 14.00
C LEU A 391 1.56 0.88 14.84
N ALA A 392 2.81 1.06 15.29
CA ALA A 392 3.24 2.20 16.08
C ALA A 392 3.01 3.54 15.39
N SER A 393 3.19 3.60 14.06
CA SER A 393 2.92 4.82 13.31
C SER A 393 1.44 5.22 13.32
N LEU A 394 0.52 4.28 13.54
CA LEU A 394 -0.91 4.50 13.64
C LEU A 394 -1.33 4.89 15.07
N TYR A 395 -0.89 4.14 16.09
CA TYR A 395 -1.38 4.34 17.47
C TYR A 395 -0.67 5.43 18.27
N MET A 396 0.58 5.77 17.93
CA MET A 396 1.32 6.89 18.55
C MET A 396 1.01 8.18 17.82
#